data_AF-A0A7T8K9N9-F1
#
_entry.id   AF-A0A7T8K9N9-F1
#
_cell.length_a   1.000
_cell.length_b   1.000
_cell.length_c   1.000
_cell.angle_alpha   90.00
_cell.angle_beta   90.00
_cell.angle_gamma   90.00
#
_symmetry.space_group_name_H-M   'P 1'
#
loop_
_entity.id
_entity.type
_entity.pdbx_description
1 polymer ?
#
loop_
_entity_poly.entity_id
_entity_poly.type
_entity_poly.pdbx_seq_one_letter_code
_entity_poly.pdbx_strand_id
1 'polypeptide(L)'
;MSGPSRLVQLESAKISLEEKCRVQEKRIQELEKENATLLRSRREVYEEVKSLHTGNISLRERNLKLGRELARLSKENIRLERERSSLESGGGSPDGEEENWKTLKDELLLQRRILFQKVLPILKSSLPTFERICPMCECHFSPSNTSQMEFENHVIQHFACDEEEFYDTSSNSFSS
;
A
#
# COMPACT_ATOMS: atom_id res chain seq x y z
N MET A 1 -52.07 -17.75 63.46
CA MET A 1 -50.90 -16.86 63.62
C MET A 1 -49.95 -17.10 62.45
N SER A 2 -49.95 -16.25 61.43
CA SER A 2 -49.10 -16.44 60.21
C SER A 2 -48.50 -15.12 59.67
N GLY A 3 -48.82 -13.98 60.28
CA GLY A 3 -48.39 -12.64 59.85
C GLY A 3 -46.88 -12.38 59.81
N PRO A 4 -46.09 -12.80 60.82
CA PRO A 4 -44.65 -12.48 60.86
C PRO A 4 -43.83 -13.17 59.76
N SER A 5 -44.15 -14.44 59.45
CA SER A 5 -43.41 -15.23 58.47
C SER A 5 -43.62 -14.73 57.04
N ARG A 6 -44.85 -14.30 56.71
CA ARG A 6 -45.17 -13.73 55.39
C ARG A 6 -44.49 -12.39 55.16
N LEU A 7 -44.35 -11.58 56.22
CA LEU A 7 -43.70 -10.27 56.12
C LEU A 7 -42.21 -10.40 55.80
N VAL A 8 -41.52 -11.32 56.49
CA VAL A 8 -40.10 -11.64 56.24
C VAL A 8 -39.88 -12.19 54.82
N GLN A 9 -40.80 -13.01 54.30
CA GLN A 9 -40.73 -13.50 52.92
C GLN A 9 -40.90 -12.38 51.88
N LEU A 10 -41.74 -11.39 52.15
CA LEU A 10 -41.92 -10.24 51.26
C LEU A 10 -40.72 -9.30 51.30
N GLU A 11 -40.12 -9.08 52.47
CA GLU A 11 -38.89 -8.28 52.60
C GLU A 11 -37.71 -8.92 51.86
N SER A 12 -37.53 -10.24 51.98
CA SER A 12 -36.47 -10.93 51.24
C SER A 12 -36.70 -10.90 49.72
N ALA A 13 -37.95 -11.05 49.27
CA ALA A 13 -38.31 -10.92 47.87
C ALA A 13 -38.06 -9.50 47.34
N LYS A 14 -38.40 -8.47 48.13
CA LYS A 14 -38.14 -7.06 47.79
C LYS A 14 -36.64 -6.81 47.61
N ILE A 15 -35.81 -7.22 48.57
CA ILE A 15 -34.34 -7.06 48.49
C ILE A 15 -33.78 -7.78 47.26
N SER A 16 -34.27 -9.00 46.98
CA SER A 16 -33.85 -9.75 45.80
C SER A 16 -34.21 -9.06 44.49
N LEU A 17 -35.39 -8.44 44.42
CA LEU A 17 -35.81 -7.67 43.24
C LEU A 17 -35.01 -6.38 43.08
N GLU A 18 -34.75 -5.65 44.18
CA GLU A 18 -33.91 -4.45 44.16
C GLU A 18 -32.50 -4.76 43.65
N GLU A 19 -31.90 -5.87 44.08
CA GLU A 19 -30.60 -6.29 43.58
C GLU A 19 -30.63 -6.66 42.09
N LYS A 20 -31.67 -7.37 41.63
CA LYS A 20 -31.85 -7.69 40.21
C LYS A 20 -32.01 -6.43 39.36
N CYS A 21 -32.81 -5.47 39.82
CA CYS A 21 -32.98 -4.18 39.15
C CYS A 21 -31.64 -3.44 39.05
N ARG A 22 -30.87 -3.38 40.14
CA ARG A 22 -29.53 -2.75 40.15
C ARG A 22 -28.58 -3.40 39.15
N VAL A 23 -28.54 -4.73 39.09
CA VAL A 23 -27.70 -5.47 38.14
C VAL A 23 -28.13 -5.19 36.69
N GLN A 24 -29.44 -5.19 36.42
CA GLN A 24 -29.97 -4.89 35.10
C GLN A 24 -29.65 -3.45 34.67
N GLU A 25 -29.76 -2.49 35.57
CA GLU A 25 -29.49 -1.08 35.30
C GLU A 25 -28.01 -0.85 34.97
N LYS A 26 -27.10 -1.52 35.69
CA LYS A 26 -25.68 -1.54 35.35
C LYS A 26 -25.44 -2.16 33.96
N ARG A 27 -26.11 -3.27 33.64
CA ARG A 27 -25.98 -3.92 32.33
C ARG A 27 -26.48 -3.03 31.20
N ILE A 28 -27.57 -2.28 31.42
CA ILE A 28 -28.08 -1.30 30.46
C ILE A 28 -27.02 -0.22 30.19
N GLN A 29 -26.43 0.35 31.24
CA GLN A 29 -25.39 1.39 31.10
C GLN A 29 -24.16 0.88 30.33
N GLU A 30 -23.73 -0.36 30.58
CA GLU A 30 -22.63 -0.99 29.85
C GLU A 30 -22.96 -1.16 28.36
N LEU A 31 -24.16 -1.65 28.05
CA LEU A 31 -24.62 -1.81 26.67
C LEU A 31 -24.78 -0.47 25.95
N GLU A 32 -25.26 0.57 26.62
CA GLU A 32 -25.35 1.92 26.07
C GLU A 32 -23.97 2.49 25.71
N LYS A 33 -22.97 2.26 26.58
CA LYS A 33 -21.59 2.68 26.34
C LYS A 33 -20.95 1.92 25.17
N GLU A 34 -21.19 0.61 25.09
CA GLU A 34 -20.72 -0.22 23.98
C GLU A 34 -21.36 0.24 22.67
N ASN A 35 -22.68 0.43 22.65
CA ASN A 35 -23.41 0.90 21.48
C ASN A 35 -22.90 2.28 21.01
N ALA A 36 -22.65 3.22 21.94
CA ALA A 36 -22.06 4.51 21.61
C ALA A 36 -20.66 4.38 20.98
N THR A 37 -19.88 3.39 21.39
CA THR A 37 -18.55 3.12 20.83
C THR A 37 -18.64 2.49 19.44
N LEU A 38 -19.53 1.51 19.25
CA LEU A 38 -19.81 0.91 17.95
C LEU A 38 -20.33 1.93 16.94
N LEU A 39 -21.21 2.85 17.36
CA LEU A 39 -21.70 3.93 16.50
C LEU A 39 -20.60 4.90 16.04
N ARG A 40 -19.61 5.17 16.90
CA ARG A 40 -18.44 5.98 16.53
C ARG A 40 -17.55 5.25 15.52
N SER A 41 -17.16 4.01 15.82
CA SER A 41 -16.34 3.19 14.91
C SER A 41 -17.02 3.00 13.55
N ARG A 42 -18.34 2.74 13.52
CA ARG A 42 -19.10 2.64 12.27
C ARG A 42 -19.02 3.93 11.44
N ARG A 43 -19.05 5.10 12.08
CA ARG A 43 -18.96 6.40 11.40
C ARG A 43 -17.56 6.61 10.82
N GLU A 44 -16.51 6.28 11.57
CA GLU A 44 -15.12 6.39 11.13
C GLU A 44 -14.87 5.53 9.89
N VAL A 45 -15.27 4.27 9.92
CA VAL A 45 -15.16 3.35 8.78
C VAL A 45 -15.94 3.88 7.57
N TYR A 46 -17.13 4.43 7.78
CA TYR A 46 -17.92 4.99 6.67
C TYR A 46 -17.21 6.18 5.99
N GLU A 47 -16.63 7.10 6.77
CA GLU A 47 -15.88 8.22 6.21
C GLU A 47 -14.59 7.77 5.52
N GLU A 48 -13.90 6.75 6.04
CA GLU A 48 -12.74 6.16 5.38
C GLU A 48 -13.12 5.53 4.03
N VAL A 49 -14.19 4.73 3.98
CA VAL A 49 -14.69 4.13 2.72
C VAL A 49 -15.03 5.22 1.71
N LYS A 50 -15.67 6.31 2.14
CA LYS A 50 -16.02 7.44 1.28
C LYS A 50 -14.77 8.16 0.75
N SER A 51 -13.76 8.36 1.59
CA SER A 51 -12.47 8.93 1.21
C SER A 51 -11.75 8.06 0.18
N LEU A 52 -11.65 6.76 0.45
CA LEU A 52 -11.04 5.78 -0.46
C LEU A 52 -11.77 5.71 -1.80
N HIS A 53 -13.11 5.75 -1.80
CA HIS A 53 -13.91 5.78 -3.02
C HIS A 53 -13.59 7.00 -3.88
N THR A 54 -13.53 8.19 -3.26
CA THR A 54 -13.18 9.44 -3.93
C THR A 54 -11.76 9.41 -4.51
N GLY A 55 -10.81 8.86 -3.74
CA GLY A 55 -9.44 8.65 -4.20
C GLY A 55 -9.36 7.68 -5.37
N ASN A 56 -10.13 6.59 -5.36
CA ASN A 56 -10.18 5.60 -6.43
C ASN A 56 -10.72 6.20 -7.74
N ILE A 57 -11.78 7.01 -7.67
CA ILE A 57 -12.29 7.74 -8.85
C ILE A 57 -11.20 8.62 -9.45
N SER A 58 -10.53 9.42 -8.62
CA SER A 58 -9.45 10.32 -9.05
C SER A 58 -8.28 9.57 -9.70
N LEU A 59 -7.97 8.35 -9.23
CA LEU A 59 -6.95 7.49 -9.83
C LEU A 59 -7.40 6.94 -11.19
N ARG A 60 -8.65 6.49 -11.32
CA ARG A 60 -9.21 6.01 -12.59
C ARG A 60 -9.20 7.09 -13.65
N GLU A 61 -9.59 8.31 -13.30
CA GLU A 61 -9.54 9.47 -14.21
C GLU A 61 -8.13 9.76 -14.69
N ARG A 62 -7.14 9.73 -13.79
CA ARG A 62 -5.72 9.89 -14.15
C ARG A 62 -5.24 8.76 -15.07
N ASN A 63 -5.59 7.51 -14.77
CA ASN A 63 -5.23 6.38 -15.63
C ASN A 63 -5.83 6.51 -17.03
N LEU A 64 -7.09 6.96 -17.14
CA LEU A 64 -7.70 7.23 -18.44
C LEU A 64 -6.96 8.32 -19.21
N LYS A 65 -6.55 9.40 -18.53
CA LYS A 65 -5.77 10.48 -19.15
C LYS A 65 -4.42 9.99 -19.65
N LEU A 66 -3.70 9.22 -18.83
CA LEU A 66 -2.41 8.64 -19.20
C LEU A 66 -2.55 7.64 -20.35
N GLY A 67 -3.59 6.82 -20.36
CA GLY A 67 -3.88 5.89 -21.46
C GLY A 67 -4.11 6.61 -22.79
N ARG A 68 -4.84 7.74 -22.78
CA ARG A 68 -5.02 8.58 -23.98
C ARG A 68 -3.71 9.17 -24.47
N GLU A 69 -2.89 9.68 -23.55
CA GLU A 69 -1.59 10.28 -23.89
C GLU A 69 -0.62 9.24 -24.45
N LEU A 70 -0.58 8.04 -23.87
CA LEU A 70 0.21 6.93 -24.37
C LEU A 70 -0.20 6.53 -25.80
N ALA A 71 -1.51 6.45 -26.06
CA ALA A 71 -2.01 6.16 -27.40
C ALA A 71 -1.65 7.26 -28.41
N ARG A 72 -1.69 8.54 -27.99
CA ARG A 72 -1.28 9.68 -28.82
C ARG A 72 0.22 9.60 -29.18
N LEU A 73 1.07 9.39 -28.18
CA LEU A 73 2.51 9.25 -28.38
C LEU A 73 2.88 8.02 -29.21
N SER A 74 2.16 6.91 -29.04
CA SER A 74 2.35 5.71 -29.88
C SER A 74 2.06 5.99 -31.36
N LYS A 75 0.98 6.71 -31.67
CA LYS A 75 0.67 7.13 -33.05
C LYS A 75 1.75 8.04 -33.62
N GLU A 76 2.25 8.96 -32.80
CA GLU A 76 3.33 9.88 -33.19
C GLU A 76 4.62 9.12 -33.53
N ASN A 77 5.03 8.18 -32.68
CA ASN A 77 6.19 7.33 -32.93
C ASN A 77 6.05 6.54 -34.24
N ILE A 78 4.90 5.92 -34.48
CA ILE A 78 4.65 5.21 -35.74
C ILE A 78 4.77 6.16 -36.94
N ARG A 79 4.29 7.41 -36.83
CA ARG A 79 4.42 8.40 -37.90
C ARG A 79 5.89 8.75 -38.16
N LEU A 80 6.63 9.05 -37.10
CA LEU A 80 8.06 9.39 -37.16
C LEU A 80 8.91 8.23 -37.70
N GLU A 81 8.59 6.99 -37.35
CA GLU A 81 9.28 5.80 -37.90
C GLU A 81 9.07 5.68 -39.40
N ARG A 82 7.85 5.93 -39.91
CA ARG A 82 7.60 5.94 -41.37
C ARG A 82 8.34 7.08 -42.07
N GLU A 83 8.36 8.27 -41.48
CA GLU A 83 9.10 9.42 -42.01
C GLU A 83 10.60 9.10 -42.07
N ARG A 84 11.17 8.51 -41.00
CA ARG A 84 12.57 8.07 -40.96
C ARG A 84 12.87 7.04 -42.06
N SER A 85 12.06 5.99 -42.20
CA SER A 85 12.26 4.98 -43.25
C SER A 85 12.16 5.56 -44.66
N SER A 86 11.30 6.56 -44.88
CA SER A 86 11.18 7.24 -46.18
C SER A 86 12.45 8.04 -46.51
N LEU A 87 13.01 8.75 -45.54
CA LEU A 87 14.27 9.49 -45.69
C LEU A 87 15.47 8.56 -45.91
N GLU A 88 15.53 7.42 -45.20
CA GLU A 88 16.56 6.38 -45.38
C GLU A 88 16.49 5.75 -46.78
N SER A 89 15.31 5.64 -47.38
CA SER A 89 15.15 5.10 -48.74
C SER A 89 15.39 6.13 -49.86
N GLY A 90 15.39 7.43 -49.54
CA GLY A 90 15.51 8.53 -50.51
C GLY A 90 16.88 9.20 -50.60
N GLY A 91 17.81 8.89 -49.68
CA GLY A 91 19.18 9.40 -49.67
C GLY A 91 20.12 8.43 -50.37
N GLY A 92 20.49 8.74 -51.61
CA GLY A 92 21.61 8.12 -52.31
C GLY A 92 22.71 9.14 -52.52
N SER A 93 23.63 9.30 -51.55
CA SER A 93 25.01 9.74 -51.78
C SER A 93 25.85 9.63 -50.50
N PRO A 94 26.94 8.83 -50.49
CA PRO A 94 27.70 8.51 -49.28
C PRO A 94 28.32 9.69 -48.53
N ASP A 95 28.60 10.82 -49.20
CA ASP A 95 29.33 11.93 -48.61
C ASP A 95 28.47 12.89 -47.77
N GLY A 96 27.13 12.78 -47.82
CA GLY A 96 26.19 13.60 -47.03
C GLY A 96 25.45 12.86 -45.91
N GLU A 97 25.57 11.53 -45.86
CA GLU A 97 24.79 10.66 -44.96
C GLU A 97 25.35 10.62 -43.53
N GLU A 98 26.65 10.81 -43.35
CA GLU A 98 27.30 10.77 -42.03
C GLU A 98 26.96 11.99 -41.16
N GLU A 99 26.92 13.18 -41.76
CA GLU A 99 26.50 14.42 -41.08
C GLU A 99 24.99 14.40 -40.76
N ASN A 100 24.18 13.82 -41.65
CA ASN A 100 22.74 13.69 -41.44
C ASN A 100 22.43 12.71 -40.29
N TRP A 101 23.11 11.54 -40.24
CA TRP A 101 22.92 10.56 -39.16
C TRP A 101 23.34 11.10 -37.80
N LYS A 102 24.44 11.87 -37.76
CA LYS A 102 24.90 12.52 -36.54
C LYS A 102 23.86 13.52 -36.02
N THR A 103 23.31 14.33 -36.92
CA THR A 103 22.26 15.31 -36.58
C THR A 103 20.97 14.63 -36.09
N LEU A 104 20.55 13.55 -36.76
CA LEU A 104 19.36 12.78 -36.37
C LEU A 104 19.52 12.12 -34.99
N LYS A 105 20.73 11.59 -34.70
CA LYS A 105 21.08 10.98 -33.42
C LYS A 105 21.08 12.02 -32.30
N ASP A 106 21.61 13.21 -32.55
CA ASP A 106 21.62 14.30 -31.59
C ASP A 106 20.19 14.80 -31.28
N GLU A 107 19.32 14.88 -32.28
CA GLU A 107 17.90 15.21 -32.09
C GLU A 107 17.14 14.13 -31.29
N LEU A 108 17.37 12.84 -31.58
CA LEU A 108 16.80 11.72 -30.81
C LEU A 108 17.25 11.72 -29.34
N LEU A 109 18.53 12.03 -29.09
CA LEU A 109 19.06 12.17 -27.75
C LEU A 109 18.46 13.38 -27.02
N LEU A 110 18.22 14.48 -27.74
CA LEU A 110 17.54 15.66 -27.19
C LEU A 110 16.08 15.34 -26.84
N GLN A 111 15.34 14.67 -27.72
CA GLN A 111 13.97 14.23 -27.46
C GLN A 111 13.89 13.27 -26.28
N ARG A 112 14.81 12.30 -26.18
CA ARG A 112 14.92 11.41 -25.02
C ARG A 112 15.16 12.20 -23.74
N ARG A 113 16.04 13.22 -23.76
CA ARG A 113 16.32 14.08 -22.61
C ARG A 113 15.11 14.90 -22.20
N ILE A 114 14.39 15.48 -23.16
CA ILE A 114 13.17 16.27 -22.92
C ILE A 114 12.06 15.38 -22.35
N LEU A 115 11.84 14.19 -22.94
CA LEU A 115 10.87 13.23 -22.42
C LEU A 115 11.23 12.78 -21.01
N PHE A 116 12.50 12.46 -20.76
CA PHE A 116 12.96 12.13 -19.42
C PHE A 116 12.69 13.28 -18.45
N GLN A 117 13.02 14.52 -18.81
CA GLN A 117 12.82 15.69 -17.95
C GLN A 117 11.33 16.02 -17.71
N LYS A 118 10.44 15.71 -18.66
CA LYS A 118 8.98 15.90 -18.52
C LYS A 118 8.31 14.77 -17.73
N VAL A 119 8.80 13.54 -17.88
CA VAL A 119 8.21 12.34 -17.26
C VAL A 119 8.78 12.10 -15.85
N LEU A 120 10.04 12.47 -15.57
CA LEU A 120 10.66 12.29 -14.26
C LEU A 120 9.89 12.98 -13.11
N PRO A 121 9.44 14.24 -13.24
CA PRO A 121 8.69 14.91 -12.19
C PRO A 121 7.33 14.25 -11.95
N ILE A 122 6.69 13.77 -13.01
CA ILE A 122 5.43 13.02 -12.92
C ILE A 122 5.67 11.73 -12.14
N LEU A 123 6.70 10.95 -12.51
CA LEU A 123 7.11 9.74 -11.80
C LEU A 123 7.49 10.01 -10.33
N LYS A 124 8.26 11.06 -10.06
CA LYS A 124 8.67 11.46 -8.70
C LYS A 124 7.49 11.93 -7.84
N SER A 125 6.50 12.59 -8.43
CA SER A 125 5.28 13.01 -7.75
C SER A 125 4.26 11.89 -7.56
N SER A 126 4.41 10.79 -8.31
CA SER A 126 3.54 9.62 -8.28
C SER A 126 4.14 8.42 -7.53
N LEU A 127 5.43 8.43 -7.21
CA LEU A 127 5.97 7.51 -6.22
C LEU A 127 5.43 7.98 -4.88
N PRO A 128 4.60 7.17 -4.20
CA PRO A 128 4.28 7.48 -2.83
C PRO A 128 5.62 7.48 -2.11
N THR A 129 5.85 8.48 -1.27
CA THR A 129 6.80 8.35 -0.16
C THR A 129 6.20 7.31 0.77
N PHE A 130 6.15 6.05 0.30
CA PHE A 130 5.84 4.92 1.14
C PHE A 130 6.94 4.96 2.19
N GLU A 131 6.53 5.20 3.44
CA GLU A 131 7.37 4.84 4.56
C GLU A 131 7.83 3.41 4.29
N ARG A 132 9.14 3.23 4.18
CA ARG A 132 9.71 1.92 3.96
C ARG A 132 9.63 1.23 5.29
N ILE A 133 8.56 0.48 5.51
CA ILE A 133 8.36 -0.30 6.73
C ILE A 133 8.79 -1.72 6.42
N CYS A 134 9.72 -2.26 7.22
CA CYS A 134 10.12 -3.66 7.09
C CYS A 134 8.92 -4.55 7.48
N PRO A 135 8.49 -5.51 6.64
CA PRO A 135 7.33 -6.36 6.94
C PRO A 135 7.61 -7.40 8.05
N MET A 136 8.88 -7.64 8.39
CA MET A 136 9.27 -8.67 9.35
C MET A 136 9.39 -8.12 10.78
N CYS A 137 9.79 -6.85 10.93
CA CYS A 137 10.02 -6.24 12.26
C CYS A 137 9.41 -4.85 12.43
N GLU A 138 8.68 -4.37 11.41
CA GLU A 138 8.01 -3.07 11.42
C GLU A 138 8.96 -1.86 11.62
N CYS A 139 10.27 -2.04 11.43
CA CYS A 139 11.23 -0.93 11.44
C CYS A 139 10.93 0.06 10.31
N HIS A 140 10.91 1.35 10.64
CA HIS A 140 10.61 2.43 9.72
C HIS A 140 11.89 3.03 9.15
N PHE A 141 11.97 3.13 7.83
CA PHE A 141 13.10 3.71 7.12
C PHE A 141 12.65 4.98 6.38
N SER A 142 13.30 6.10 6.69
CA SER A 142 13.01 7.36 6.01
C SER A 142 13.61 7.35 4.60
N PRO A 143 12.82 7.64 3.55
CA PRO A 143 13.33 7.77 2.18
C PRO A 143 14.40 8.86 2.00
N SER A 144 14.48 9.82 2.93
CA SER A 144 15.48 10.90 2.89
C SER A 144 16.85 10.47 3.43
N ASN A 145 16.90 9.46 4.29
CA ASN A 145 18.10 9.12 5.07
C ASN A 145 18.58 7.69 4.83
N THR A 146 17.77 6.86 4.17
CA THR A 146 18.08 5.47 3.90
C THR A 146 17.96 5.20 2.41
N SER A 147 19.03 4.66 1.82
CA SER A 147 19.04 4.20 0.44
C SER A 147 18.15 2.95 0.26
N GLN A 148 17.74 2.66 -0.99
CA GLN A 148 16.96 1.46 -1.29
C GLN A 148 17.74 0.18 -0.91
N MET A 149 19.05 0.17 -1.16
CA MET A 149 19.94 -0.95 -0.88
C MET A 149 20.06 -1.25 0.62
N GLU A 150 20.11 -0.23 1.48
CA GLU A 150 20.14 -0.41 2.94
C GLU A 150 18.83 -1.01 3.48
N PHE A 151 17.69 -0.60 2.94
CA PHE A 151 16.39 -1.18 3.30
C PHE A 151 16.31 -2.66 2.87
N GLU A 152 16.69 -2.97 1.63
CA GLU A 152 16.68 -4.34 1.11
C GLU A 152 17.62 -5.25 1.91
N ASN A 153 18.84 -4.78 2.23
CA ASN A 153 19.77 -5.53 3.08
C ASN A 153 19.19 -5.84 4.46
N HIS A 154 18.51 -4.88 5.09
CA HIS A 154 17.84 -5.10 6.36
C HIS A 154 16.74 -6.17 6.25
N VAL A 155 15.92 -6.13 5.19
CA VAL A 155 14.88 -7.14 4.95
C VAL A 155 15.51 -8.52 4.76
N ILE A 156 16.60 -8.63 4.00
CA ILE A 156 17.32 -9.88 3.73
C ILE A 156 17.92 -10.47 5.01
N GLN A 157 18.39 -9.64 5.97
CA GLN A 157 18.94 -10.12 7.24
C GLN A 157 17.92 -10.92 8.09
N HIS A 158 16.61 -10.67 7.94
CA HIS A 158 15.58 -11.47 8.62
C HIS A 158 15.48 -12.89 8.07
N PHE A 159 15.94 -13.13 6.84
CA PHE A 159 15.93 -14.46 6.21
C PHE A 159 17.23 -15.24 6.44
N ALA A 160 18.25 -14.62 7.06
CA ALA A 160 19.56 -15.24 7.26
C ALA A 160 19.71 -15.98 8.60
N CYS A 161 18.68 -16.01 9.45
CA CYS A 161 18.61 -16.92 10.59
C CYS A 161 17.83 -18.17 10.18
N ASP A 162 18.55 -19.23 9.82
CA ASP A 162 18.22 -20.65 10.10
C ASP A 162 19.06 -21.61 9.21
N GLU A 163 20.37 -21.39 9.07
CA GLU A 163 21.28 -22.40 8.48
C GLU A 163 22.24 -23.06 9.49
N GLU A 164 22.22 -22.67 10.76
CA GLU A 164 23.04 -23.31 11.79
C GLU A 164 22.20 -23.97 12.88
N GLU A 165 21.62 -25.14 12.59
CA GLU A 165 21.33 -26.17 13.61
C GLU A 165 20.85 -27.48 12.93
N PHE A 166 21.71 -28.15 12.15
CA PHE A 166 21.40 -29.53 11.75
C PHE A 166 22.63 -30.42 11.54
N TYR A 167 23.63 -30.38 12.41
CA TYR A 167 24.55 -31.52 12.57
C TYR A 167 25.13 -31.55 13.99
N ASP A 168 24.37 -32.05 14.96
CA ASP A 168 24.92 -33.04 15.90
C ASP A 168 23.84 -33.65 16.80
N THR A 169 23.50 -34.92 16.57
CA THR A 169 23.21 -35.92 17.62
C THR A 169 22.76 -37.23 16.97
N SER A 170 23.73 -38.08 16.63
CA SER A 170 23.55 -39.53 16.58
C SER A 170 24.89 -40.24 16.69
N SER A 171 25.59 -39.97 17.79
CA SER A 171 26.49 -40.95 18.39
C SER A 171 25.65 -42.15 18.83
N ASN A 172 25.56 -43.19 17.98
CA ASN A 172 25.05 -44.49 18.39
C ASN A 172 26.21 -45.50 18.39
N SER A 173 26.55 -45.90 19.60
CA SER A 173 27.59 -46.83 20.00
C SER A 173 27.44 -48.18 19.32
N PHE A 174 28.47 -48.61 18.57
CA PHE A 174 28.69 -50.02 18.30
C PHE A 174 29.76 -50.52 19.26
N SER A 175 29.33 -51.30 20.26
CA SER A 175 30.17 -52.15 21.07
C SER A 175 29.41 -53.44 21.34
N SER A 176 29.69 -54.46 20.52
CA SER A 176 29.79 -55.89 20.86
C SER A 176 30.10 -56.66 19.58
#